data_AF-A0AAD4BYN2-F1
#
_entry.id   AF-A0AAD4BYN2-F1
#
_cell.length_a   1.000
_cell.length_b   1.000
_cell.length_c   1.000
_cell.angle_alpha   90.00
_cell.angle_beta   90.00
_cell.angle_gamma   90.00
#
_symmetry.space_group_name_H-M   'P 1'
#
loop_
_entity.id
_entity.type
_entity.pdbx_description
1 polymer ?
#
loop_
_entity_poly.entity_id
_entity_poly.type
_entity_poly.pdbx_seq_one_letter_code
_entity_poly.pdbx_strand_id
1 'polypeptide(L)'
;MPREAQIAYSHPPNPDDEDWDDKFKDRLQRVVRSQQLHTCTRNTCLRYDKHGQLTCKCRAPWELSDEVQLDCEGQYKPLWKNRFMNNFCPAISFTLSCNNDIKLLLNGSDTKDCMWYCTTYQSKKQGKSFNLSALMAKSLLYHETHSGHLDDIHDRNRVLIFRCQHTLNREMEFSAPQVISYLMHWGDKICSHRYVPLYWSSLQVRLQANFPELQKTRSV
;
A
#
# COMPACT_ATOMS: atom_id res chain seq x y z
N MET A 1 -12.93 -15.55 -26.98
CA MET A 1 -13.79 -15.19 -25.83
C MET A 1 -13.97 -13.68 -25.73
N PRO A 2 -15.19 -13.19 -25.50
CA PRO A 2 -15.48 -11.77 -25.22
C PRO A 2 -14.98 -11.35 -23.83
N ARG A 3 -14.98 -10.04 -23.56
CA ARG A 3 -14.67 -9.49 -22.22
C ARG A 3 -15.92 -9.49 -21.36
N GLU A 4 -15.81 -10.00 -20.14
CA GLU A 4 -16.88 -10.01 -19.14
C GLU A 4 -16.54 -9.04 -18.02
N ALA A 5 -17.14 -7.84 -18.03
CA ALA A 5 -16.80 -6.80 -17.06
C ALA A 5 -17.13 -7.19 -15.61
N GLN A 6 -18.20 -7.97 -15.41
CA GLN A 6 -18.72 -8.33 -14.08
C GLN A 6 -18.08 -9.57 -13.47
N ILE A 7 -17.16 -10.25 -14.19
CA ILE A 7 -16.58 -11.51 -13.69
C ILE A 7 -15.81 -11.32 -12.39
N ALA A 8 -15.22 -10.14 -12.18
CA ALA A 8 -14.51 -9.77 -10.95
C ALA A 8 -15.40 -9.80 -9.70
N TYR A 9 -16.72 -9.62 -9.87
CA TYR A 9 -17.70 -9.58 -8.79
C TYR A 9 -18.57 -10.84 -8.73
N SER A 10 -18.31 -11.81 -9.62
CA SER A 10 -19.08 -13.05 -9.66
C SER A 10 -18.60 -14.04 -8.60
N HIS A 11 -19.53 -14.83 -8.05
CA HIS A 11 -19.18 -15.88 -7.10
C HIS A 11 -18.25 -16.92 -7.74
N PRO A 12 -17.20 -17.37 -7.03
CA PRO A 12 -16.39 -18.49 -7.49
C PRO A 12 -17.23 -19.78 -7.55
N PRO A 13 -16.85 -20.73 -8.41
CA PRO A 13 -17.47 -22.05 -8.44
C PRO A 13 -17.29 -22.75 -7.09
N ASN A 14 -18.19 -23.68 -6.79
CA ASN A 14 -18.12 -24.46 -5.57
C ASN A 14 -16.96 -25.49 -5.68
N PRO A 15 -16.01 -25.51 -4.74
CA PRO A 15 -14.89 -26.45 -4.77
C PRO A 15 -15.30 -27.92 -4.62
N ASP A 16 -16.49 -28.18 -4.06
CA ASP A 16 -16.97 -29.55 -3.82
C ASP A 16 -17.70 -30.16 -5.04
N ASP A 17 -17.79 -29.43 -6.16
CA ASP A 17 -18.45 -29.93 -7.37
C ASP A 17 -17.57 -30.98 -8.09
N GLU A 18 -18.18 -32.07 -8.59
CA GLU A 18 -17.47 -33.16 -9.30
C GLU A 18 -16.71 -32.67 -10.55
N ASP A 19 -17.18 -31.59 -11.19
CA ASP A 19 -16.60 -30.95 -12.37
C ASP A 19 -15.74 -29.72 -12.03
N TRP A 20 -15.22 -29.65 -10.80
CA TRP A 20 -14.38 -28.54 -10.31
C TRP A 20 -13.26 -28.15 -11.27
N ASP A 21 -12.49 -29.12 -11.78
CA ASP A 21 -11.33 -28.84 -12.62
C ASP A 21 -11.70 -28.12 -13.92
N ASP A 22 -12.84 -28.46 -14.51
CA ASP A 22 -13.33 -27.85 -15.73
C ASP A 22 -13.92 -26.47 -15.46
N LYS A 23 -14.68 -26.32 -14.37
CA LYS A 23 -15.18 -25.02 -13.87
C LYS A 23 -14.04 -24.07 -13.53
N PHE A 24 -12.98 -24.57 -12.92
CA PHE A 24 -11.79 -23.81 -12.59
C PHE A 24 -11.10 -23.29 -13.85
N LYS A 25 -10.87 -24.16 -14.84
CA LYS A 25 -10.24 -23.78 -16.12
C LYS A 25 -11.08 -22.78 -16.89
N ASP A 26 -12.39 -23.01 -17.02
CA ASP A 26 -13.31 -22.08 -17.72
C ASP A 26 -13.28 -20.71 -17.07
N ARG A 27 -13.48 -20.67 -15.74
CA ARG A 27 -13.46 -19.40 -15.00
C ARG A 27 -12.12 -18.69 -15.13
N LEU A 28 -11.01 -19.41 -14.97
CA LEU A 28 -9.69 -18.81 -15.09
C LEU A 28 -9.48 -18.20 -16.47
N GLN A 29 -9.85 -18.89 -17.55
CA GLN A 29 -9.75 -18.36 -18.91
C GLN A 29 -10.56 -17.07 -19.08
N ARG A 30 -11.81 -17.07 -18.59
CA ARG A 30 -12.69 -15.89 -18.67
C ARG A 30 -12.16 -14.72 -17.84
N VAL A 31 -11.63 -14.97 -16.65
CA VAL A 31 -11.01 -13.96 -15.78
C VAL A 31 -9.77 -13.39 -16.45
N VAL A 32 -8.87 -14.23 -16.92
CA VAL A 32 -7.62 -13.81 -17.59
C VAL A 32 -7.93 -12.99 -18.83
N ARG A 33 -8.86 -13.45 -19.67
CA ARG A 33 -9.32 -12.72 -20.86
C ARG A 33 -9.86 -11.34 -20.52
N SER A 34 -10.56 -11.21 -19.40
CA SER A 34 -11.29 -9.99 -19.03
C SER A 34 -10.47 -8.99 -18.23
N GLN A 35 -9.54 -9.48 -17.39
CA GLN A 35 -8.82 -8.67 -16.41
C GLN A 35 -7.31 -8.52 -16.72
N GLN A 36 -6.69 -9.48 -17.41
CA GLN A 36 -5.23 -9.45 -17.68
C GLN A 36 -4.86 -8.94 -19.06
N LEU A 37 -5.81 -8.84 -19.98
CA LEU A 37 -5.55 -8.28 -21.30
C LEU A 37 -5.50 -6.75 -21.24
N HIS A 38 -4.31 -6.20 -21.46
CA HIS A 38 -4.07 -4.78 -21.51
C HIS A 38 -4.78 -4.15 -22.70
N THR A 39 -5.50 -3.06 -22.45
CA THR A 39 -6.16 -2.26 -23.49
C THR A 39 -5.78 -0.80 -23.31
N CYS A 40 -5.06 -0.24 -24.28
CA CYS A 40 -4.66 1.15 -24.28
C CYS A 40 -5.86 2.04 -24.59
N THR A 41 -6.17 2.99 -23.72
CA THR A 41 -7.09 4.11 -24.04
C THR A 41 -6.40 5.44 -23.79
N ARG A 42 -6.85 6.51 -24.48
CA ARG A 42 -6.32 7.87 -24.32
C ARG A 42 -6.48 8.41 -22.89
N ASN A 43 -7.56 8.03 -22.22
CA ASN A 43 -7.87 8.54 -20.89
C ASN A 43 -7.04 7.83 -19.80
N THR A 44 -6.70 6.56 -19.99
CA THR A 44 -6.10 5.73 -18.93
C THR A 44 -4.63 5.34 -19.15
N CYS A 45 -4.24 4.77 -20.30
CA CYS A 45 -2.84 4.34 -20.51
C CYS A 45 -2.01 5.35 -21.30
N LEU A 46 -2.55 5.86 -22.42
CA LEU A 46 -1.72 6.58 -23.37
C LEU A 46 -1.30 7.92 -22.80
N ARG A 47 -0.02 8.24 -22.98
CA ARG A 47 0.62 9.48 -22.59
C ARG A 47 1.42 10.01 -23.76
N TYR A 48 1.43 11.33 -23.91
CA TYR A 48 2.33 11.96 -24.85
C TYR A 48 3.75 11.82 -24.31
N ASP A 49 4.65 11.32 -25.16
CA ASP A 49 6.07 11.38 -24.89
C ASP A 49 6.62 12.79 -25.17
N LYS A 50 7.92 12.96 -24.92
CA LYS A 50 8.64 14.22 -25.17
C LYS A 50 8.65 14.65 -26.65
N HIS A 51 8.27 13.77 -27.58
CA HIS A 51 8.21 14.00 -29.02
C HIS A 51 6.77 14.19 -29.52
N GLY A 52 5.78 14.22 -28.63
CA GLY A 52 4.37 14.37 -28.98
C GLY A 52 3.70 13.09 -29.50
N GLN A 53 4.34 11.93 -29.37
CA GLN A 53 3.76 10.64 -29.75
C GLN A 53 3.01 10.00 -28.58
N LEU A 54 1.88 9.34 -28.86
CA LEU A 54 1.13 8.60 -27.86
C LEU A 54 1.82 7.26 -27.57
N THR A 55 2.36 7.13 -26.37
CA THR A 55 3.01 5.90 -25.87
C THR A 55 2.21 5.36 -24.69
N CYS A 56 2.13 4.04 -24.53
CA CYS A 56 1.46 3.48 -23.36
C CYS A 56 2.38 3.56 -22.15
N LYS A 57 1.88 4.15 -21.06
CA LYS A 57 2.57 4.21 -19.76
C LYS A 57 3.04 2.83 -19.25
N CYS A 58 2.30 1.77 -19.57
CA CYS A 58 2.63 0.38 -19.20
C CYS A 58 3.65 -0.28 -20.14
N ARG A 59 4.15 0.45 -21.15
CA ARG A 59 5.12 -0.02 -22.16
C ARG A 59 4.62 -1.16 -23.05
N ALA A 60 3.30 -1.35 -23.16
CA ALA A 60 2.71 -2.23 -24.16
C ALA A 60 2.84 -1.59 -25.57
N PRO A 61 3.05 -2.38 -26.65
CA PRO A 61 3.14 -3.84 -26.66
C PRO A 61 4.45 -4.38 -26.09
N TRP A 62 4.38 -5.48 -25.33
CA TRP A 62 5.56 -6.19 -24.82
C TRP A 62 6.28 -6.98 -25.92
N GLU A 63 7.56 -7.25 -25.70
CA GLU A 63 8.37 -8.11 -26.54
C GLU A 63 7.85 -9.56 -26.42
N LEU A 64 7.66 -10.25 -27.55
CA LEU A 64 7.29 -11.66 -27.53
C LEU A 64 8.52 -12.50 -27.17
N SER A 65 8.31 -13.57 -26.42
CA SER A 65 9.34 -14.55 -26.11
C SER A 65 8.73 -15.94 -26.21
N ASP A 66 9.32 -16.79 -27.04
CA ASP A 66 8.87 -18.18 -27.22
C ASP A 66 9.32 -19.10 -26.08
N GLU A 67 10.32 -18.65 -25.30
CA GLU A 67 10.90 -19.39 -24.19
C GLU A 67 11.10 -18.50 -22.97
N VAL A 68 11.26 -19.11 -21.80
CA VAL A 68 11.64 -18.40 -20.58
C VAL A 68 13.15 -18.14 -20.64
N GLN A 69 13.56 -16.89 -20.51
CA GLN A 69 14.96 -16.50 -20.59
C GLN A 69 15.42 -15.86 -19.29
N LEU A 70 16.66 -16.17 -18.91
CA LEU A 70 17.39 -15.49 -17.85
C LEU A 70 18.70 -15.02 -18.44
N ASP A 71 18.97 -13.72 -18.39
CA ASP A 71 20.25 -13.20 -18.84
C ASP A 71 21.34 -13.31 -17.75
N CYS A 72 22.58 -13.02 -18.13
CA CYS A 72 23.73 -13.03 -17.20
C CYS A 72 23.66 -11.95 -16.12
N GLU A 73 22.81 -10.93 -16.28
CA GLU A 73 22.57 -9.88 -15.30
C GLU A 73 21.46 -10.25 -14.30
N GLY A 74 20.80 -11.40 -14.50
CA GLY A 74 19.69 -11.85 -13.68
C GLY A 74 18.35 -11.17 -14.02
N GLN A 75 18.20 -10.64 -15.22
CA GLN A 75 16.89 -10.22 -15.73
C GLN A 75 16.13 -11.43 -16.25
N TYR A 76 14.97 -11.65 -15.65
CA TYR A 76 14.03 -12.69 -16.05
C TYR A 76 13.07 -12.16 -17.11
N LYS A 77 12.99 -12.87 -18.25
CA LYS A 77 11.97 -12.64 -19.28
C LYS A 77 11.01 -13.84 -19.32
N PRO A 78 9.71 -13.63 -19.03
CA PRO A 78 8.73 -14.69 -19.14
C PRO A 78 8.49 -15.06 -20.60
N LEU A 79 7.94 -16.26 -20.80
CA LEU A 79 7.34 -16.63 -22.08
C LEU A 79 6.14 -15.71 -22.36
N TRP A 80 6.21 -14.94 -23.44
CA TRP A 80 5.17 -14.02 -23.87
C TRP A 80 4.72 -14.38 -25.28
N LYS A 81 3.56 -15.05 -25.38
CA LYS A 81 2.89 -15.34 -26.66
C LYS A 81 1.90 -14.27 -27.10
N ASN A 82 1.56 -13.34 -26.20
CA ASN A 82 0.64 -12.24 -26.48
C ASN A 82 1.22 -10.93 -25.92
N ARG A 83 1.47 -9.97 -26.81
CA ARG A 83 2.11 -8.67 -26.51
C ARG A 83 1.28 -7.74 -25.62
N PHE A 84 0.03 -8.10 -25.32
CA PHE A 84 -0.88 -7.34 -24.50
C PHE A 84 -1.41 -8.14 -23.31
N MET A 85 -0.82 -9.30 -23.02
CA MET A 85 -1.17 -10.07 -21.83
C MET A 85 -0.16 -9.82 -20.70
N ASN A 86 -0.65 -9.38 -19.55
CA ASN A 86 0.16 -9.32 -18.33
C ASN A 86 0.69 -10.71 -17.96
N ASN A 87 1.82 -10.76 -17.26
CA ASN A 87 2.25 -11.99 -16.64
C ASN A 87 1.45 -12.20 -15.35
N PHE A 88 0.66 -13.27 -15.26
CA PHE A 88 -0.27 -13.47 -14.15
C PHE A 88 -0.04 -14.81 -13.44
N CYS A 89 -0.42 -14.90 -12.17
CA CYS A 89 -0.51 -16.19 -11.49
C CYS A 89 -1.94 -16.71 -11.59
N PRO A 90 -2.15 -17.97 -12.03
CA PRO A 90 -3.47 -18.61 -12.05
C PRO A 90 -4.19 -18.54 -10.70
N ALA A 91 -3.51 -18.86 -9.60
CA ALA A 91 -4.12 -18.87 -8.26
C ALA A 91 -4.57 -17.48 -7.82
N ILE A 92 -3.73 -16.45 -8.02
CA ILE A 92 -4.09 -15.07 -7.67
C ILE A 92 -5.21 -14.55 -8.58
N SER A 93 -5.11 -14.80 -9.89
CA SER A 93 -6.15 -14.41 -10.85
C SER A 93 -7.49 -15.05 -10.52
N PHE A 94 -7.52 -16.34 -10.19
CA PHE A 94 -8.75 -17.04 -9.82
C PHE A 94 -9.33 -16.49 -8.51
N THR A 95 -8.50 -16.36 -7.48
CA THR A 95 -8.94 -15.98 -6.12
C THR A 95 -9.40 -14.53 -6.04
N LEU A 96 -8.59 -13.60 -6.56
CA LEU A 96 -8.88 -12.17 -6.47
C LEU A 96 -9.73 -11.67 -7.64
N SER A 97 -9.78 -12.42 -8.74
CA SER A 97 -10.53 -12.06 -9.96
C SER A 97 -10.23 -10.64 -10.47
N CYS A 98 -9.01 -10.14 -10.23
CA CYS A 98 -8.56 -8.79 -10.55
C CYS A 98 -7.30 -8.80 -11.42
N ASN A 99 -6.99 -7.64 -12.03
CA ASN A 99 -5.71 -7.44 -12.71
C ASN A 99 -4.56 -7.71 -11.73
N ASN A 100 -3.60 -8.54 -12.14
CA ASN A 100 -2.37 -8.77 -11.42
C ASN A 100 -1.22 -8.87 -12.42
N ASP A 101 -0.03 -8.46 -11.97
CA ASP A 101 1.20 -8.58 -12.73
C ASP A 101 2.27 -9.13 -11.80
N ILE A 102 2.94 -10.18 -12.25
CA ILE A 102 3.96 -10.88 -11.46
C ILE A 102 5.28 -10.80 -12.19
N LYS A 103 6.29 -10.31 -11.48
CA LYS A 103 7.66 -10.26 -11.96
C LYS A 103 8.56 -11.04 -11.01
N LEU A 104 9.36 -11.94 -11.57
CA LEU A 104 10.45 -12.59 -10.84
C LEU A 104 11.64 -11.63 -10.81
N LEU A 105 12.14 -11.32 -9.62
CA LEU A 105 13.29 -10.45 -9.41
C LEU A 105 14.47 -11.29 -8.92
N LEU A 106 15.51 -11.42 -9.75
CA LEU A 106 16.72 -12.16 -9.42
C LEU A 106 17.95 -11.26 -9.29
N ASN A 107 17.91 -10.06 -9.87
CA ASN A 107 18.98 -9.07 -9.76
C ASN A 107 18.76 -8.14 -8.55
N GLY A 108 19.86 -7.70 -7.93
CA GLY A 108 19.82 -6.85 -6.74
C GLY A 108 19.31 -5.43 -7.01
N SER A 109 19.53 -4.90 -8.21
CA SER A 109 19.13 -3.53 -8.58
C SER A 109 17.60 -3.38 -8.64
N ASP A 110 16.93 -4.21 -9.44
CA ASP A 110 15.47 -4.23 -9.56
C ASP A 110 14.82 -4.58 -8.21
N THR A 111 15.43 -5.49 -7.44
CA THR A 111 14.94 -5.85 -6.11
C THR A 111 14.98 -4.65 -5.16
N LYS A 112 16.09 -3.89 -5.17
CA LYS A 112 16.23 -2.67 -4.37
C LYS A 112 15.22 -1.62 -4.80
N ASP A 113 15.04 -1.39 -6.10
CA ASP A 113 14.13 -0.37 -6.62
C ASP A 113 12.66 -0.73 -6.32
N CYS A 114 12.30 -2.01 -6.49
CA CYS A 114 10.98 -2.52 -6.12
C CYS A 114 10.74 -2.40 -4.62
N MET A 115 11.71 -2.80 -3.79
CA MET A 115 11.60 -2.69 -2.34
C MET A 115 11.47 -1.24 -1.88
N TRP A 116 12.24 -0.32 -2.47
CA TRP A 116 12.14 1.12 -2.20
C TRP A 116 10.75 1.66 -2.55
N TYR A 117 10.23 1.30 -3.73
CA TYR A 117 8.91 1.70 -4.17
C TYR A 117 7.80 1.17 -3.24
N CYS A 118 7.82 -0.14 -2.95
CA CYS A 118 6.87 -0.79 -2.05
C CYS A 118 6.94 -0.17 -0.65
N THR A 119 8.14 0.02 -0.09
CA THR A 119 8.34 0.63 1.22
C THR A 119 7.80 2.05 1.24
N THR A 120 8.12 2.87 0.23
CA THR A 120 7.63 4.26 0.13
C THR A 120 6.10 4.32 0.07
N TYR A 121 5.49 3.35 -0.62
CA TYR A 121 4.03 3.27 -0.72
C TYR A 121 3.39 2.81 0.59
N GLN A 122 3.95 1.80 1.24
CA GLN A 122 3.49 1.29 2.54
C GLN A 122 3.68 2.32 3.66
N SER A 123 4.80 3.04 3.63
CA SER A 123 5.11 4.12 4.58
C SER A 123 4.48 5.45 4.20
N LYS A 124 3.66 5.49 3.14
CA LYS A 124 2.98 6.72 2.73
C LYS A 124 2.08 7.16 3.87
N LYS A 125 2.35 8.35 4.40
CA LYS A 125 1.55 8.91 5.50
C LYS A 125 0.09 8.91 5.10
N GLN A 126 -0.76 8.47 6.02
CA GLN A 126 -2.19 8.57 5.86
C GLN A 126 -2.56 10.02 5.54
N GLY A 127 -3.29 10.21 4.44
CA GLY A 127 -3.82 11.53 4.09
C GLY A 127 -4.73 12.01 5.20
N LYS A 128 -4.67 13.31 5.50
CA LYS A 128 -5.60 13.94 6.44
C LYS A 128 -6.59 14.76 5.62
N SER A 129 -7.86 14.35 5.64
CA SER A 129 -8.97 15.14 5.12
C SER A 129 -9.31 16.32 6.05
N PHE A 130 -8.85 16.26 7.30
CA PHE A 130 -9.07 17.28 8.32
C PHE A 130 -7.82 18.10 8.63
N ASN A 131 -8.04 19.34 9.06
CA ASN A 131 -6.99 20.18 9.63
C ASN A 131 -7.01 20.08 11.16
N LEU A 132 -5.98 19.46 11.73
CA LEU A 132 -5.82 19.24 13.16
C LEU A 132 -5.91 20.55 13.98
N SER A 133 -5.25 21.62 13.55
CA SER A 133 -5.26 22.87 14.29
C SER A 133 -6.62 23.55 14.25
N ALA A 134 -7.33 23.48 13.12
CA ALA A 134 -8.68 24.01 12.99
C ALA A 134 -9.68 23.27 13.89
N LEU A 135 -9.59 21.93 13.96
CA LEU A 135 -10.44 21.13 14.85
C LEU A 135 -10.17 21.42 16.33
N MET A 136 -8.90 21.61 16.70
CA MET A 136 -8.51 21.99 18.06
C MET A 136 -9.04 23.36 18.44
N ALA A 137 -8.86 24.36 17.57
CA ALA A 137 -9.39 25.71 17.79
C ALA A 137 -10.92 25.70 17.95
N LYS A 138 -11.63 24.94 17.10
CA LYS A 138 -13.09 24.76 17.21
C LYS A 138 -13.50 24.11 18.54
N SER A 139 -12.76 23.08 18.96
CA SER A 139 -13.04 22.35 20.22
C SER A 139 -12.78 23.23 21.43
N LEU A 140 -11.73 24.06 21.39
CA LEU A 140 -11.41 25.02 22.44
C LEU A 140 -12.49 26.10 22.56
N LEU A 141 -12.90 26.71 21.44
CA LEU A 141 -13.98 27.70 21.44
C LEU A 141 -15.30 27.12 21.98
N TYR A 142 -15.64 25.90 21.56
CA TYR A 142 -16.79 25.18 22.10
C TYR A 142 -16.64 24.92 23.61
N HIS A 143 -15.43 24.58 24.06
CA HIS A 143 -15.15 24.38 25.46
C HIS A 143 -15.35 25.64 26.28
N GLU A 144 -14.74 26.76 25.89
CA GLU A 144 -14.84 28.04 26.60
C GLU A 144 -16.29 28.52 26.74
N THR A 145 -17.09 28.36 25.69
CA THR A 145 -18.51 28.77 25.66
C THR A 145 -19.44 27.88 26.48
N HIS A 146 -19.09 26.62 26.75
CA HIS A 146 -19.95 25.61 27.38
C HIS A 146 -19.35 24.96 28.64
N SER A 147 -18.44 25.64 29.33
CA SER A 147 -17.80 25.14 30.57
C SER A 147 -17.95 26.08 31.77
N GLY A 148 -18.79 27.11 31.68
CA GLY A 148 -19.03 28.07 32.77
C GLY A 148 -19.67 27.48 34.04
N HIS A 149 -20.14 26.24 33.99
CA HIS A 149 -20.69 25.51 35.15
C HIS A 149 -19.62 24.67 35.90
N LEU A 150 -18.42 24.52 35.35
CA LEU A 150 -17.33 23.78 35.99
C LEU A 150 -16.49 24.75 36.81
N ASP A 151 -16.69 24.75 38.13
CA ASP A 151 -15.95 25.64 39.04
C ASP A 151 -14.52 25.14 39.30
N ASP A 152 -14.27 23.83 39.20
CA ASP A 152 -12.93 23.27 39.33
C ASP A 152 -12.14 23.33 38.01
N ILE A 153 -10.94 23.92 38.08
CA ILE A 153 -9.99 24.02 36.97
C ILE A 153 -9.57 22.63 36.50
N HIS A 154 -9.43 21.67 37.42
CA HIS A 154 -9.00 20.32 37.09
C HIS A 154 -10.04 19.59 36.24
N ASP A 155 -11.30 19.62 36.68
CA ASP A 155 -12.43 19.08 35.91
C ASP A 155 -12.63 19.81 34.58
N ARG A 156 -12.47 21.13 34.56
CA ARG A 156 -12.55 21.92 33.32
C ARG A 156 -11.50 21.48 32.30
N ASN A 157 -10.25 21.33 32.72
CA ASN A 157 -9.17 20.87 31.84
C ASN A 157 -9.36 19.41 31.38
N ARG A 158 -9.85 18.54 32.26
CA ARG A 158 -10.16 17.15 31.91
C ARG A 158 -11.23 17.09 30.80
N VAL A 159 -12.29 17.88 30.93
CA VAL A 159 -13.36 17.96 29.92
C VAL A 159 -12.86 18.55 28.60
N LEU A 160 -11.95 19.54 28.64
CA LEU A 160 -11.32 20.08 27.44
C LEU A 160 -10.58 18.99 26.65
N ILE A 161 -9.69 18.24 27.32
CA ILE A 161 -8.93 17.15 26.69
C ILE A 161 -9.88 16.11 26.10
N PHE A 162 -10.93 15.74 26.84
CA PHE A 162 -11.92 14.77 26.37
C PHE A 162 -12.65 15.25 25.10
N ARG A 163 -13.09 16.52 25.07
CA ARG A 163 -13.76 17.12 23.91
C ARG A 163 -12.83 17.18 22.69
N CYS A 164 -11.58 17.62 22.87
CA CYS A 164 -10.58 17.61 21.82
C CYS A 164 -10.35 16.22 21.25
N GLN A 165 -10.20 15.20 22.11
CA GLN A 165 -10.04 13.82 21.68
C GLN A 165 -11.26 13.32 20.90
N HIS A 166 -12.47 13.63 21.35
CA HIS A 166 -13.70 13.21 20.67
C HIS A 166 -13.86 13.86 19.29
N THR A 167 -13.58 15.17 19.18
CA THR A 167 -13.58 15.86 17.90
C THR A 167 -12.56 15.25 16.94
N LEU A 168 -11.36 14.92 17.43
CA LEU A 168 -10.38 14.23 16.61
C LEU A 168 -10.84 12.84 16.20
N ASN A 169 -11.28 12.02 17.15
CA ASN A 169 -11.73 10.66 16.87
C ASN A 169 -12.85 10.62 15.82
N ARG A 170 -13.74 11.61 15.83
CA ARG A 170 -14.83 11.71 14.85
C ARG A 170 -14.34 11.99 13.43
N GLU A 171 -13.33 12.85 13.29
CA GLU A 171 -12.83 13.30 11.98
C GLU A 171 -11.65 12.45 11.49
N MET A 172 -11.04 11.65 12.37
CA MET A 172 -10.01 10.70 12.00
C MET A 172 -10.59 9.57 11.16
N GLU A 173 -10.10 9.47 9.94
CA GLU A 173 -10.34 8.32 9.08
C GLU A 173 -9.37 7.20 9.47
N PHE A 174 -9.79 5.94 9.32
CA PHE A 174 -8.92 4.77 9.43
C PHE A 174 -8.95 3.99 8.12
N SER A 175 -7.82 3.40 7.75
CA SER A 175 -7.80 2.53 6.57
C SER A 175 -8.60 1.24 6.85
N ALA A 176 -9.35 0.75 5.87
CA ALA A 176 -10.10 -0.50 6.02
C ALA A 176 -9.20 -1.69 6.48
N PRO A 177 -7.97 -1.87 5.95
CA PRO A 177 -7.06 -2.91 6.45
C PRO A 177 -6.72 -2.74 7.94
N GLN A 178 -6.51 -1.51 8.42
CA GLN A 178 -6.25 -1.26 9.83
C GLN A 178 -7.46 -1.64 10.69
N VAL A 179 -8.67 -1.26 10.28
CA VAL A 179 -9.91 -1.62 11.00
C VAL A 179 -10.06 -3.14 11.10
N ILE A 180 -9.90 -3.85 9.97
CA ILE A 180 -9.98 -5.31 9.94
C ILE A 180 -8.89 -5.94 10.83
N SER A 181 -7.66 -5.43 10.81
CA SER A 181 -6.57 -5.94 11.65
C SER A 181 -6.91 -5.88 13.15
N TYR A 182 -7.57 -4.81 13.59
CA TYR A 182 -8.04 -4.69 14.96
C TYR A 182 -9.23 -5.61 15.26
N LEU A 183 -10.20 -5.70 14.35
CA LEU A 183 -11.37 -6.59 14.50
C LEU A 183 -10.97 -8.07 14.55
N MET A 184 -9.95 -8.46 13.79
CA MET A 184 -9.43 -9.83 13.74
C MET A 184 -8.39 -10.11 14.84
N HIS A 185 -8.12 -9.15 15.73
CA HIS A 185 -7.09 -9.23 16.78
C HIS A 185 -5.68 -9.53 16.26
N TRP A 186 -5.37 -9.15 15.01
CA TRP A 186 -4.03 -9.28 14.43
C TRP A 186 -3.06 -8.21 14.92
N GLY A 187 -3.59 -7.08 15.42
CA GLY A 187 -2.81 -5.97 15.95
C GLY A 187 -2.28 -5.03 14.86
N ASP A 188 -1.26 -4.24 15.18
CA ASP A 188 -0.74 -3.16 14.34
C ASP A 188 0.74 -3.34 13.96
N LYS A 189 1.33 -4.52 14.25
CA LYS A 189 2.77 -4.77 14.11
C LYS A 189 3.01 -6.07 13.35
N ILE A 190 3.82 -5.97 12.30
CA ILE A 190 4.45 -7.13 11.64
C ILE A 190 5.93 -7.05 11.99
N CYS A 191 6.40 -7.93 12.86
CA CYS A 191 7.79 -7.98 13.28
C CYS A 191 8.29 -9.42 13.23
N SER A 192 9.29 -9.70 12.40
CA SER A 192 10.00 -10.99 12.44
C SER A 192 10.87 -11.12 13.69
N HIS A 193 11.32 -9.98 14.24
CA HIS A 193 12.28 -9.91 15.33
C HIS A 193 11.80 -8.94 16.42
N ARG A 194 12.29 -9.15 17.64
CA ARG A 194 12.03 -8.26 18.76
C ARG A 194 13.04 -7.12 18.72
N TYR A 195 12.56 -5.92 18.45
CA TYR A 195 13.37 -4.72 18.54
C TYR A 195 13.34 -4.16 19.96
N VAL A 196 14.48 -3.63 20.41
CA VAL A 196 14.58 -2.89 21.67
C VAL A 196 14.67 -1.41 21.31
N PRO A 197 13.85 -0.52 21.90
CA PRO A 197 13.97 0.91 21.66
C PRO A 197 15.36 1.38 22.09
N LEU A 198 16.12 1.92 21.13
CA LEU A 198 17.37 2.60 21.41
C LEU A 198 17.09 4.10 21.52
N TYR A 199 17.12 4.61 22.74
CA TYR A 199 17.02 6.04 23.01
C TYR A 199 18.31 6.72 22.60
N TRP A 200 18.35 7.24 21.37
CA TRP A 200 19.56 7.82 20.78
C TRP A 200 20.18 8.92 21.66
N SER A 201 19.36 9.79 22.24
CA SER A 201 19.84 10.85 23.15
C SER A 201 20.55 10.26 24.38
N SER A 202 19.96 9.24 25.02
CA SER A 202 20.57 8.57 26.18
C SER A 202 21.83 7.80 25.80
N LEU A 203 21.84 7.15 24.63
CA LEU A 203 23.01 6.48 24.08
C LEU A 203 24.13 7.48 23.82
N GLN A 204 23.82 8.62 23.18
CA GLN A 204 24.76 9.67 22.86
C GLN A 204 25.38 10.27 24.13
N VAL A 205 24.57 10.55 25.15
CA VAL A 205 25.07 11.02 26.45
C VAL A 205 26.02 9.99 27.08
N ARG A 206 25.65 8.71 27.08
CA ARG A 206 26.53 7.65 27.60
C ARG A 206 27.82 7.48 26.81
N LEU A 207 27.75 7.59 25.48
CA LEU A 207 28.94 7.53 24.63
C LEU A 207 29.87 8.71 24.89
N GLN A 208 29.33 9.92 24.98
CA GLN A 208 30.11 11.13 25.28
C GLN A 208 30.69 11.15 26.70
N ALA A 209 30.07 10.42 27.65
CA ALA A 209 30.59 10.27 29.00
C ALA A 209 31.74 9.26 29.08
N ASN A 210 31.70 8.17 28.28
CA ASN A 210 32.75 7.15 28.28
C ASN A 210 33.89 7.46 27.30
N PHE A 211 33.62 8.23 26.25
CA PHE A 211 34.56 8.61 25.20
C PHE A 211 34.52 10.14 25.00
N PRO A 212 35.21 10.90 25.86
CA PRO A 212 35.22 12.37 25.82
C PRO A 212 35.69 12.94 24.47
N GLU A 213 36.53 12.22 23.73
CA GLU A 213 36.99 12.55 22.38
C GLU A 213 35.86 12.65 21.33
N LEU A 214 34.69 12.06 21.60
CA LEU A 214 33.50 12.16 20.75
C LEU A 214 32.70 13.44 21.01
N GLN A 215 33.01 14.20 22.07
CA GLN A 215 32.44 15.53 22.27
C GLN A 215 33.07 16.46 21.23
N LYS A 216 32.37 16.68 20.12
CA LYS A 216 32.79 17.70 19.14
C LYS A 216 32.88 19.04 19.87
N THR A 217 34.10 19.54 20.03
CA THR A 217 34.35 20.95 20.37
C THR A 217 33.65 21.76 19.29
N ARG A 218 32.60 22.48 19.67
CA ARG A 218 32.02 23.51 18.80
C ARG A 218 33.13 24.54 18.58
N SER A 219 33.84 24.43 17.46
CA SER A 219 34.61 25.53 16.92
C SER A 219 33.59 26.63 16.61
N VAL A 220 33.68 27.71 17.39
CA VAL A 220 32.96 28.96 17.15
C VAL A 220 33.37 29.52 15.79
#